data_AF-A0A0W0EXD0-F1
#
_entry.id   AF-A0A0W0EXD0-F1
#
_cell.length_a   1.000
_cell.length_b   1.000
_cell.length_c   1.000
_cell.angle_alpha   90.00
_cell.angle_beta   90.00
_cell.angle_gamma   90.00
#
_symmetry.space_group_name_H-M   'P 1'
#
loop_
_entity.id
_entity.type
_entity.pdbx_description
1 polymer ?
#
loop_
_entity_poly.entity_id
_entity_poly.type
_entity_poly.pdbx_seq_one_letter_code
_entity_poly.pdbx_strand_id
1 'polypeptide(L)'
;MTMDANVFPLGAKCMLEKYSETKIVVDVYQADCIATILGLTQLRLILYALLVGNNFNNGVLGIGPEIAYGLALAGVGDNLISQYQQLSGEDGSEQLLDYLDQLKNNIIHELQNNKHKCLSRCFQKLAKQLEQSNDFPTNWLSLLSFFIHLSTS
;
A
#
# COMPACT_ATOMS: atom_id res chain seq x y z
N MET A 1 11.76 0.19 20.02
CA MET A 1 12.54 -0.60 19.05
C MET A 1 11.56 -1.55 18.40
N THR A 2 11.07 -1.19 17.22
CA THR A 2 10.06 -1.93 16.46
C THR A 2 10.78 -2.94 15.56
N MET A 3 10.43 -4.22 15.66
CA MET A 3 11.16 -5.32 15.02
C MET A 3 10.66 -5.68 13.61
N ASP A 4 9.85 -4.82 12.97
CA ASP A 4 9.12 -5.21 11.75
C ASP A 4 9.09 -4.08 10.71
N ALA A 5 9.13 -4.45 9.42
CA ALA A 5 9.21 -3.58 8.26
C ALA A 5 7.96 -2.68 8.07
N ASN A 6 6.90 -2.94 8.84
CA ASN A 6 5.71 -2.10 8.96
C ASN A 6 6.01 -0.64 9.38
N VAL A 7 7.24 -0.34 9.82
CA VAL A 7 7.68 1.04 10.08
C VAL A 7 7.92 1.89 8.85
N PHE A 8 8.25 1.29 7.70
CA PHE A 8 8.55 2.06 6.49
C PHE A 8 7.32 2.74 5.88
N PRO A 9 6.14 2.09 5.76
CA PRO A 9 4.90 2.78 5.42
C PRO A 9 4.57 3.97 6.33
N LEU A 10 5.00 3.90 7.60
CA LEU A 10 4.80 4.95 8.61
C LEU A 10 5.84 6.09 8.56
N GLY A 11 6.77 6.07 7.61
CA GLY A 11 7.74 7.15 7.42
C GLY A 11 9.09 6.95 8.12
N ALA A 12 9.36 5.76 8.66
CA ALA A 12 10.69 5.47 9.20
C ALA A 12 11.76 5.52 8.10
N LYS A 13 12.87 6.21 8.37
CA LYS A 13 14.02 6.28 7.46
C LYS A 13 14.95 5.07 7.58
N CYS A 14 14.94 4.44 8.74
CA CYS A 14 15.83 3.33 9.08
C CYS A 14 15.11 2.35 10.02
N MET A 15 15.27 1.05 9.77
CA MET A 15 14.83 -0.03 10.66
C MET A 15 16.03 -0.89 11.06
N LEU A 16 16.08 -1.26 12.34
CA LEU A 16 17.05 -2.17 12.92
C LEU A 16 16.33 -3.46 13.36
N GLU A 17 16.60 -4.58 12.70
CA GLU A 17 16.07 -5.89 13.09
C GLU A 17 17.16 -6.69 13.83
N LYS A 18 16.88 -7.05 15.09
CA LYS A 18 17.83 -7.82 15.91
C LYS A 18 17.60 -9.31 15.71
N TYR A 19 18.64 -10.03 15.30
CA TYR A 19 18.52 -11.43 14.88
C TYR A 19 19.01 -12.47 15.90
N SER A 20 19.74 -12.08 16.96
CA SER A 20 20.31 -13.06 17.90
C SER A 20 20.43 -12.56 19.34
N GLU A 21 20.24 -13.48 20.30
CA GLU A 21 20.39 -13.26 21.74
C GLU A 21 21.85 -13.29 22.21
N THR A 22 22.73 -14.04 21.51
CA THR A 22 24.11 -14.29 21.95
C THR A 22 25.15 -13.43 21.24
N LYS A 23 24.78 -12.81 20.10
CA LYS A 23 25.59 -11.85 19.35
C LYS A 23 24.68 -10.78 18.79
N ILE A 24 25.00 -9.50 19.02
CA ILE A 24 24.22 -8.41 18.44
C ILE A 24 24.59 -8.32 16.95
N VAL A 25 23.83 -9.04 16.12
CA VAL A 25 23.76 -8.87 14.68
C VAL A 25 22.46 -8.16 14.39
N VAL A 26 22.54 -7.05 13.66
CA VAL A 26 21.42 -6.18 13.35
C VAL A 26 21.38 -5.98 11.85
N ASP A 27 20.26 -6.31 11.23
CA ASP A 27 20.01 -5.94 9.85
C ASP A 27 19.53 -4.49 9.81
N VAL A 28 20.21 -3.68 9.00
CA VAL A 28 19.91 -2.27 8.82
C VAL A 28 19.23 -2.09 7.48
N TYR A 29 17.98 -1.67 7.53
CA TYR A 29 17.21 -1.35 6.33
C TYR A 29 17.02 0.15 6.26
N GLN A 30 17.36 0.74 5.12
CA GLN A 30 17.18 2.18 4.87
C GLN A 30 16.08 2.38 3.83
N ALA A 31 15.21 3.35 4.08
CA ALA A 31 14.10 3.67 3.18
C ALA A 31 14.61 4.02 1.76
N ASP A 32 15.73 4.75 1.67
CA ASP A 32 16.33 5.13 0.38
C ASP A 32 16.85 3.90 -0.39
N CYS A 33 17.42 2.91 0.32
CA CYS A 33 17.84 1.65 -0.28
C CYS A 33 16.65 0.83 -0.76
N ILE A 34 15.57 0.76 0.03
CA ILE A 34 14.32 0.08 -0.37
C ILE A 34 13.73 0.74 -1.61
N ALA A 35 13.63 2.07 -1.63
CA ALA A 35 13.13 2.82 -2.78
C ALA A 35 14.00 2.60 -4.02
N THR A 36 15.32 2.58 -3.87
CA THR A 36 16.26 2.43 -4.99
C THR A 36 16.28 1.00 -5.54
N ILE A 37 16.33 -0.01 -4.67
CA ILE A 37 16.48 -1.42 -5.06
C ILE A 37 15.15 -2.01 -5.51
N LEU A 38 14.07 -1.71 -4.78
CA LEU A 38 12.75 -2.32 -5.01
C LEU A 38 11.79 -1.39 -5.75
N GLY A 39 12.13 -0.13 -6.00
CA GLY A 39 11.22 0.83 -6.62
C GLY A 39 10.03 1.22 -5.73
N LEU A 40 10.11 0.91 -4.42
CA LEU A 40 9.06 1.13 -3.44
C LEU A 40 9.33 2.39 -2.63
N THR A 41 8.77 3.50 -3.07
CA THR A 41 8.69 4.73 -2.26
C THR A 41 7.75 4.52 -1.07
N GLN A 42 7.77 5.42 -0.09
CA GLN A 42 6.84 5.37 1.04
C GLN A 42 5.38 5.26 0.59
N LEU A 43 4.98 6.03 -0.43
CA LEU A 43 3.61 6.00 -0.97
C LEU A 43 3.24 4.63 -1.54
N ARG A 44 4.18 4.01 -2.26
CA ARG A 44 4.01 2.66 -2.81
C ARG A 44 3.99 1.59 -1.72
N LEU A 45 4.74 1.78 -0.64
CA LEU A 45 4.70 0.91 0.54
C LEU A 45 3.38 1.00 1.28
N ILE A 46 2.76 2.18 1.35
CA ILE A 46 1.41 2.33 1.93
C ILE A 46 0.39 1.57 1.09
N LEU A 47 0.40 1.75 -0.24
CA LEU A 47 -0.49 0.97 -1.12
C LEU A 47 -0.24 -0.53 -0.96
N TYR A 48 1.01 -0.96 -0.94
CA TYR A 48 1.38 -2.36 -0.71
C TYR A 48 0.82 -2.90 0.61
N ALA A 49 0.97 -2.16 1.71
CA ALA A 49 0.48 -2.55 3.03
C ALA A 49 -1.06 -2.61 3.09
N LEU A 50 -1.76 -1.72 2.38
CA LEU A 50 -3.22 -1.75 2.28
C LEU A 50 -3.72 -2.96 1.49
N LEU A 51 -2.97 -3.38 0.46
CA LEU A 51 -3.31 -4.50 -0.41
C LEU A 51 -3.00 -5.86 0.21
N VAL A 52 -1.80 -6.05 0.76
CA VAL A 52 -1.37 -7.34 1.36
C VAL A 52 -1.97 -7.55 2.74
N GLY A 53 -2.22 -6.46 3.46
CA GLY A 53 -2.52 -6.51 4.88
C GLY A 53 -1.28 -6.24 5.72
N ASN A 54 -1.54 -5.78 6.93
CA ASN A 54 -0.55 -5.50 7.97
C ASN A 54 -1.19 -5.76 9.34
N ASN A 55 -0.52 -5.38 10.42
CA ASN A 55 -1.02 -5.64 11.77
C ASN A 55 -2.35 -4.93 12.10
N PHE A 56 -2.77 -3.98 11.26
CA PHE A 56 -3.99 -3.20 11.40
C PHE A 56 -5.11 -3.62 10.42
N ASN A 57 -4.80 -4.40 9.37
CA ASN A 57 -5.80 -4.87 8.41
C ASN A 57 -5.45 -6.21 7.74
N ASN A 58 -6.47 -6.95 7.32
CA ASN A 58 -6.28 -8.25 6.64
C ASN A 58 -5.94 -8.13 5.14
N GLY A 59 -5.74 -6.90 4.64
CA GLY A 59 -5.51 -6.65 3.22
C GLY A 59 -6.74 -6.92 2.36
N VAL A 60 -6.48 -7.16 1.07
CA VAL A 60 -7.50 -7.47 0.07
C VAL A 60 -7.44 -8.95 -0.26
N LEU A 61 -8.57 -9.65 -0.10
CA LEU A 61 -8.64 -11.08 -0.33
C LEU A 61 -8.20 -11.43 -1.76
N GLY A 62 -7.21 -12.32 -1.87
CA GLY A 62 -6.66 -12.78 -3.14
C GLY A 62 -5.54 -11.91 -3.72
N ILE A 63 -5.24 -10.76 -3.12
CA ILE A 63 -4.04 -9.97 -3.43
C ILE A 63 -2.92 -10.37 -2.47
N GLY A 64 -1.97 -11.17 -2.97
CA GLY A 64 -0.74 -11.51 -2.24
C GLY A 64 0.41 -10.52 -2.51
N PRO A 65 1.55 -10.70 -1.82
CA PRO A 65 2.76 -9.87 -1.95
C PRO A 65 3.19 -9.58 -3.39
N GLU A 66 3.24 -10.61 -4.25
CA GLU A 66 3.67 -10.44 -5.64
C GLU A 66 2.75 -9.51 -6.46
N ILE A 67 1.44 -9.68 -6.29
CA ILE A 67 0.43 -8.88 -7.00
C ILE A 67 0.47 -7.44 -6.47
N ALA A 68 0.49 -7.27 -5.14
CA ALA A 68 0.57 -5.95 -4.51
C ALA A 68 1.84 -5.20 -4.90
N TYR A 69 2.98 -5.91 -4.97
CA TYR A 69 4.24 -5.34 -5.42
C TYR A 69 4.16 -4.85 -6.86
N GLY A 70 3.61 -5.67 -7.78
CA GLY A 70 3.41 -5.27 -9.17
C GLY A 70 2.44 -4.09 -9.33
N LEU A 71 1.36 -4.05 -8.55
CA LEU A 71 0.42 -2.91 -8.52
C LEU A 71 1.10 -1.63 -8.00
N ALA A 72 1.91 -1.74 -6.95
CA ALA A 72 2.67 -0.63 -6.41
C ALA A 72 3.70 -0.10 -7.42
N LEU A 73 4.40 -0.98 -8.15
CA LEU A 73 5.32 -0.59 -9.21
C LEU A 73 4.61 0.05 -10.42
N ALA A 74 3.40 -0.40 -10.75
CA ALA A 74 2.57 0.21 -11.78
C ALA A 74 2.10 1.63 -11.43
N GLY A 75 2.32 2.09 -10.19
CA GLY A 75 2.04 3.45 -9.74
C GLY A 75 0.55 3.77 -9.58
N VAL A 76 -0.31 2.75 -9.50
CA VAL A 76 -1.78 2.94 -9.44
C VAL A 76 -2.25 3.75 -8.22
N GLY A 77 -1.45 3.79 -7.16
CA GLY A 77 -1.72 4.56 -5.93
C GLY A 77 -0.65 5.61 -5.60
N ASP A 78 0.18 6.03 -6.56
CA ASP A 78 1.22 7.03 -6.30
C ASP A 78 0.65 8.38 -5.79
N ASN A 79 -0.61 8.67 -6.11
CA ASN A 79 -1.31 9.88 -5.67
C ASN A 79 -2.23 9.68 -4.44
N LEU A 80 -2.24 8.48 -3.84
CA LEU A 80 -3.21 8.10 -2.79
C LEU A 80 -3.20 9.06 -1.60
N ILE A 81 -2.01 9.36 -1.07
CA ILE A 81 -1.88 10.21 0.11
C ILE A 81 -2.20 11.67 -0.22
N SER A 82 -1.71 12.19 -1.34
CA SER A 82 -1.98 13.57 -1.74
C SER A 82 -3.46 13.82 -2.00
N GLN A 83 -4.14 12.88 -2.66
CA GLN A 83 -5.58 12.98 -2.92
C GLN A 83 -6.38 12.83 -1.63
N TYR A 84 -6.01 11.89 -0.76
CA TYR A 84 -6.65 11.75 0.55
C TYR A 84 -6.55 13.04 1.37
N GLN A 85 -5.37 13.64 1.50
CA GLN A 85 -5.17 14.87 2.27
C GLN A 85 -5.94 16.07 1.70
N GLN A 86 -6.09 16.14 0.37
CA GLN A 86 -6.85 17.19 -0.30
C GLN A 86 -8.36 17.01 -0.11
N LEU A 87 -8.84 15.77 -0.13
CA LEU A 87 -10.26 15.42 -0.12
C LEU A 87 -10.80 15.10 1.28
N SER A 88 -9.96 14.95 2.31
CA SER A 88 -10.39 14.66 3.69
C SER A 88 -10.91 15.88 4.46
N GLY A 89 -11.15 17.02 3.79
CA GLY A 89 -11.73 18.24 4.38
C GLY A 89 -13.24 18.15 4.65
N GLU A 90 -13.80 19.18 5.31
CA GLU A 90 -15.19 19.20 5.84
C GLU A 90 -16.29 18.91 4.80
N ASP A 91 -16.05 19.21 3.51
CA ASP A 91 -17.00 18.96 2.39
C ASP A 91 -16.58 17.79 1.46
N GLY A 92 -15.43 17.16 1.68
CA GLY A 92 -14.78 16.30 0.69
C GLY A 92 -15.11 14.80 0.76
N SER A 93 -16.01 14.38 1.65
CA SER A 93 -16.31 12.97 1.88
C SER A 93 -16.85 12.23 0.64
N GLU A 94 -17.74 12.84 -0.13
CA GLU A 94 -18.24 12.25 -1.40
C GLU A 94 -17.14 12.17 -2.46
N GLN A 95 -16.33 13.22 -2.60
CA GLN A 95 -15.23 13.26 -3.57
C GLN A 95 -14.14 12.23 -3.24
N LEU A 96 -13.91 11.98 -1.94
CA LEU A 96 -12.99 10.96 -1.49
C LEU A 96 -13.50 9.55 -1.83
N LEU A 97 -14.81 9.30 -1.68
CA LEU A 97 -15.41 8.03 -2.09
C LEU A 97 -15.31 7.83 -3.62
N ASP A 98 -15.59 8.87 -4.40
CA ASP A 98 -15.42 8.84 -5.86
C ASP A 98 -13.97 8.54 -6.25
N TYR A 99 -13.00 9.15 -5.56
CA TYR A 99 -11.58 8.87 -5.77
C TYR A 99 -11.21 7.42 -5.43
N LEU A 100 -11.73 6.88 -4.33
CA LEU A 100 -11.50 5.48 -3.94
C LEU A 100 -12.10 4.51 -4.96
N ASP A 101 -13.27 4.82 -5.52
CA ASP A 101 -13.87 4.03 -6.61
C ASP A 101 -13.03 4.12 -7.89
N GLN A 102 -12.49 5.29 -8.23
CA GLN A 102 -11.54 5.43 -9.34
C GLN A 102 -10.26 4.62 -9.10
N LEU A 103 -9.73 4.64 -7.88
CA LEU A 103 -8.55 3.85 -7.51
C LEU A 103 -8.81 2.35 -7.63
N LYS A 104 -9.97 1.88 -7.15
CA LYS A 104 -10.43 0.50 -7.34
C LYS A 104 -10.46 0.13 -8.82
N ASN A 105 -11.05 0.98 -9.66
CA ASN A 105 -11.12 0.74 -11.09
C ASN A 105 -9.73 0.70 -11.74
N ASN A 106 -8.79 1.55 -11.31
CA ASN A 106 -7.41 1.52 -11.79
C ASN A 106 -6.71 0.20 -11.42
N ILE A 107 -6.90 -0.28 -10.19
CA ILE A 107 -6.37 -1.58 -9.73
C ILE A 107 -6.96 -2.72 -10.56
N ILE A 108 -8.28 -2.72 -10.76
CA ILE A 108 -8.99 -3.74 -11.57
C ILE A 108 -8.49 -3.73 -13.00
N HIS A 109 -8.36 -2.56 -13.63
CA HIS A 109 -7.85 -2.42 -14.98
C HIS A 109 -6.43 -2.94 -15.12
N GLU A 110 -5.56 -2.65 -14.14
CA GLU A 110 -4.20 -3.16 -14.14
C GLU A 110 -4.18 -4.69 -13.98
N LEU A 111 -5.02 -5.26 -13.12
CA LEU A 111 -5.15 -6.72 -12.98
C LEU A 111 -5.66 -7.38 -14.26
N GLN A 112 -6.56 -6.74 -15.01
CA GLN A 112 -7.12 -7.29 -16.24
C GLN A 112 -6.14 -7.21 -17.42
N ASN A 113 -5.44 -6.07 -17.55
CA ASN A 113 -4.72 -5.74 -18.78
C ASN A 113 -3.20 -5.80 -18.60
N ASN A 114 -2.69 -5.74 -17.37
CA ASN A 114 -1.27 -5.63 -17.04
C ASN A 114 -0.56 -4.59 -17.93
N LYS A 115 -1.18 -3.40 -18.05
CA LYS A 115 -0.79 -2.37 -19.02
C LYS A 115 0.65 -1.94 -18.81
N HIS A 116 1.08 -1.86 -17.56
CA HIS A 116 2.43 -1.44 -17.17
C HIS A 116 3.43 -2.60 -17.16
N LYS A 117 2.98 -3.84 -17.38
CA LYS A 117 3.80 -5.07 -17.39
C LYS A 117 4.54 -5.31 -16.07
N CYS A 118 4.00 -4.79 -14.97
CA CYS A 118 4.56 -4.97 -13.63
C CYS A 118 4.02 -6.23 -12.93
N LEU A 119 2.97 -6.85 -13.46
CA LEU A 119 2.44 -8.12 -12.98
C LEU A 119 3.01 -9.28 -13.81
N SER A 120 3.16 -10.46 -13.19
CA SER A 120 3.62 -11.68 -13.88
C SER A 120 2.63 -12.19 -14.94
N ARG A 121 1.33 -11.87 -14.76
CA ARG A 121 0.24 -12.18 -15.68
C ARG A 121 -0.97 -11.30 -15.38
N CYS A 122 -2.00 -11.39 -16.22
CA CYS A 122 -3.31 -10.83 -15.91
C CYS A 122 -4.07 -11.74 -14.92
N PHE A 123 -4.77 -11.14 -13.97
CA PHE A 123 -5.54 -11.79 -12.92
C PHE A 123 -7.06 -11.56 -13.10
N GLN A 124 -7.58 -11.99 -14.24
CA GLN A 124 -8.98 -11.78 -14.66
C GLN A 124 -10.03 -12.23 -13.64
N LYS A 125 -9.83 -13.38 -12.99
CA LYS A 125 -10.74 -13.90 -11.96
C LYS A 125 -10.76 -13.00 -10.72
N LEU A 126 -9.59 -12.55 -10.28
CA LEU A 126 -9.45 -11.67 -9.12
C LEU A 126 -10.07 -10.30 -9.41
N ALA A 127 -9.83 -9.74 -10.60
CA ALA A 127 -10.43 -8.49 -11.03
C ALA A 127 -11.97 -8.52 -10.92
N LYS A 128 -12.61 -9.58 -11.43
CA LYS A 128 -14.07 -9.76 -11.31
C LYS A 128 -14.57 -9.88 -9.87
N GLN A 129 -13.78 -10.52 -9.00
CA GLN A 129 -14.12 -10.61 -7.57
C GLN A 129 -14.04 -9.25 -6.89
N LEU A 130 -13.06 -8.41 -7.25
CA LEU A 130 -12.92 -7.07 -6.72
C LEU A 130 -14.02 -6.13 -7.23
N GLU A 131 -14.43 -6.24 -8.50
CA GLU A 131 -15.59 -5.52 -9.04
C GLU A 131 -16.86 -5.77 -8.20
N GLN A 132 -17.07 -7.02 -7.75
CA GLN A 132 -18.22 -7.43 -6.95
C GLN A 132 -18.10 -7.10 -5.45
N SER A 133 -16.94 -6.66 -4.99
CA SER A 133 -16.72 -6.32 -3.58
C SER A 133 -17.33 -4.96 -3.25
N ASN A 134 -18.14 -4.88 -2.19
CA ASN A 134 -18.72 -3.61 -1.73
C ASN A 134 -17.86 -2.91 -0.67
N ASP A 135 -17.00 -3.65 0.03
CA ASP A 135 -16.21 -3.11 1.16
C ASP A 135 -14.87 -2.51 0.70
N PHE A 136 -14.39 -2.94 -0.46
CA PHE A 136 -13.13 -2.47 -1.04
C PHE A 136 -13.37 -1.30 -2.02
N PRO A 137 -12.64 -0.17 -1.89
CA PRO A 137 -11.59 0.14 -0.90
C PRO A 137 -12.10 1.01 0.27
N THR A 138 -13.40 1.16 0.46
CA THR A 138 -13.99 2.04 1.50
C THR A 138 -13.54 1.68 2.92
N ASN A 139 -13.25 0.40 3.17
CA ASN A 139 -12.66 -0.08 4.42
C ASN A 139 -11.24 0.46 4.72
N TRP A 140 -10.59 1.18 3.78
CA TRP A 140 -9.28 1.79 3.97
C TRP A 140 -9.32 3.16 4.63
N LEU A 141 -10.47 3.82 4.74
CA LEU A 141 -10.57 5.19 5.25
C LEU A 141 -9.97 5.37 6.65
N SER A 142 -10.21 4.41 7.55
CA SER A 142 -9.67 4.42 8.91
C SER A 142 -8.18 4.10 8.99
N LEU A 143 -7.64 3.38 8.00
CA LEU A 143 -6.22 3.05 7.92
C LEU A 143 -5.41 4.20 7.31
N LEU A 144 -5.96 4.86 6.29
CA LEU A 144 -5.33 6.00 5.64
C LEU A 144 -5.15 7.17 6.61
N SER A 145 -6.16 7.46 7.44
CA SER A 145 -6.01 8.47 8.50
C SER A 145 -4.88 8.11 9.46
N PHE A 146 -4.75 6.83 9.85
CA PHE A 146 -3.68 6.35 10.72
C PHE A 146 -2.29 6.54 10.08
N PHE A 147 -2.08 6.11 8.84
CA PHE A 147 -0.80 6.27 8.13
C PHE A 147 -0.40 7.74 7.99
N ILE A 148 -1.36 8.63 7.74
CA ILE A 148 -1.11 10.05 7.54
C ILE A 148 -0.75 10.76 8.84
N HIS A 149 -1.51 10.52 9.92
CA HIS A 149 -1.24 11.16 11.22
C HIS A 149 0.11 10.75 11.83
N LEU A 150 0.53 9.49 11.62
CA LEU A 150 1.82 8.99 12.09
C LEU A 150 3.01 9.49 11.25
N SER A 151 2.80 9.73 9.95
CA SER A 151 3.86 10.24 9.07
C SER A 151 4.19 11.72 9.30
N THR A 152 3.31 12.47 9.96
CA THR A 152 3.48 13.91 10.25
C THR A 152 4.04 14.22 11.65
N SER A 153 4.31 13.21 12.47
CA SER A 153 4.86 13.35 13.83
C SER A 153 6.38 13.19 13.84
#